data_AF-A0A1A7XUB1-F1
#
_entry.id   AF-A0A1A7XUB1-F1
#
_cell.length_a   1.000
_cell.length_b   1.000
_cell.length_c   1.000
_cell.angle_alpha   90.00
_cell.angle_beta   90.00
_cell.angle_gamma   90.00
#
_symmetry.space_group_name_H-M   'P 1'
#
loop_
_entity.id
_entity.type
_entity.pdbx_description
1 polymer ?
#
loop_
_entity_poly.entity_id
_entity_poly.type
_entity_poly.pdbx_seq_one_letter_code
_entity_poly.pdbx_strand_id
1 'polypeptide(L)'
;MYKTPCSRLSGFIGAHVKQKFLRIAPQCNQSACSLFHVHRRGPSSWMTYQRLNYLKRQYVAKSNSELHQRAVPKQTQVQIIVDERDDSVERQVERIPAFNPASQPDDVTGREQLDSSILKPTTENVAAKEGFVSSMDATPVEPPHIYVETEEAKQARLDRQWKQVKVNVADLPDIYARLSKIKLTALVVTTAAAGFAMAPVPFDPIMLCVSSLGTGLASCAANSINQYFEVPFDSNMNRTKNRPLVRGQISPLHAVSFALACGIPGVTLLTLAVNPLTGFLGALNIFLYTCCYTPLKRLSITNTWLGAVVGAIPPVMGWTAATGCLEPGALLLGGFLYCWQFPHFNALSWNLREDYSRGGYRMMSVTHPTMCKRVALRHSLGLIGLSTLAPLLDVTTWTFPIISLPINLYISYLAFHFYHKGDRSSARKLFFCSLWHLPMLLLLALTCKKNSKKPEDSMPLTPSLPTN
;
A
#
# COMPACT_ATOMS: atom_id res chain seq x y z
N MET A 1 34.36 -38.54 -12.35
CA MET A 1 33.74 -38.94 -11.06
C MET A 1 34.42 -38.16 -9.94
N TYR A 2 33.79 -37.10 -9.41
CA TYR A 2 34.32 -36.33 -8.27
C TYR A 2 33.19 -36.08 -7.26
N LYS A 3 33.44 -36.36 -5.97
CA LYS A 3 32.50 -36.10 -4.86
C LYS A 3 33.06 -35.02 -3.95
N THR A 4 32.39 -33.88 -3.84
CA THR A 4 32.67 -32.85 -2.82
C THR A 4 31.78 -33.02 -1.57
N PRO A 5 32.22 -32.58 -0.37
CA PRO A 5 31.77 -33.21 0.88
C PRO A 5 30.66 -32.45 1.64
N CYS A 6 29.41 -32.52 1.17
CA CYS A 6 28.25 -31.97 1.92
C CYS A 6 27.99 -32.66 3.28
N SER A 7 28.63 -33.81 3.58
CA SER A 7 28.39 -34.62 4.79
C SER A 7 28.98 -34.07 6.08
N ARG A 8 29.92 -33.12 6.04
CA ARG A 8 30.49 -32.52 7.27
C ARG A 8 29.66 -31.35 7.83
N LEU A 9 28.92 -30.63 6.98
CA LEU A 9 28.18 -29.43 7.40
C LEU A 9 26.95 -29.75 8.26
N SER A 10 26.31 -30.91 8.02
CA SER A 10 25.14 -31.37 8.79
C SER A 10 25.46 -31.65 10.27
N GLY A 11 26.67 -32.16 10.57
CA GLY A 11 27.11 -32.47 11.92
C GLY A 11 27.20 -31.23 12.83
N PHE A 12 27.82 -30.16 12.35
CA PHE A 12 27.96 -28.90 13.10
C PHE A 12 26.62 -28.24 13.40
N ILE A 13 25.69 -28.24 12.44
CA ILE A 13 24.34 -27.68 12.63
C ILE A 13 23.57 -28.50 13.69
N GLY A 14 23.65 -29.83 13.65
CA GLY A 14 23.05 -30.70 14.66
C GLY A 14 23.59 -30.46 16.07
N ALA A 15 24.91 -30.29 16.20
CA ALA A 15 25.57 -30.02 17.48
C ALA A 15 25.10 -28.70 18.12
N HIS A 16 25.11 -27.59 17.37
CA HIS A 16 24.66 -26.29 17.89
C HIS A 16 23.16 -26.27 18.23
N VAL A 17 22.30 -26.94 17.45
CA VAL A 17 20.87 -27.04 17.79
C VAL A 17 20.68 -27.80 19.11
N LYS A 18 21.36 -28.94 19.31
CA LYS A 18 21.34 -29.70 20.57
C LYS A 18 21.82 -28.87 21.76
N GLN A 19 22.94 -28.18 21.60
CA GLN A 19 23.55 -27.34 22.65
C GLN A 19 22.66 -26.14 23.04
N LYS A 20 21.96 -25.54 22.08
CA LYS A 20 21.02 -24.44 22.33
C LYS A 20 19.70 -24.92 22.95
N PHE A 21 19.19 -26.09 22.57
CA PHE A 21 18.02 -26.70 23.22
C PHE A 21 18.29 -27.05 24.69
N LEU A 22 19.46 -27.65 25.00
CA LEU A 22 19.82 -28.01 26.36
C LEU A 22 19.94 -26.80 27.31
N ARG A 23 20.34 -25.62 26.80
CA ARG A 23 20.33 -24.36 27.58
C ARG A 23 18.93 -23.80 27.86
N ILE A 24 17.95 -24.09 27.01
CA ILE A 24 16.58 -23.52 27.11
C ILE A 24 15.63 -24.47 27.86
N ALA A 25 15.92 -25.78 27.86
CA ALA A 25 15.12 -26.82 28.53
C ALA A 25 14.69 -26.49 29.98
N PRO A 26 15.53 -25.96 30.89
CA PRO A 26 15.11 -25.66 32.27
C PRO A 26 14.23 -24.40 32.42
N GLN A 27 13.90 -23.69 31.33
CA GLN A 27 13.16 -22.42 31.37
C GLN A 27 11.78 -22.46 30.69
N CYS A 28 11.32 -23.62 30.17
CA CYS A 28 10.02 -23.73 29.49
C CYS A 28 9.16 -24.86 30.06
N ASN A 29 8.08 -24.48 30.76
CA ASN A 29 7.16 -25.39 31.41
C ASN A 29 6.37 -26.26 30.40
N GLN A 30 6.11 -27.53 30.76
CA GLN A 30 5.38 -28.61 30.06
C GLN A 30 5.67 -28.86 28.55
N SER A 31 5.55 -27.86 27.67
CA SER A 31 5.63 -28.01 26.21
C SER A 31 6.94 -28.64 25.73
N ALA A 32 8.07 -28.35 26.41
CA ALA A 32 9.38 -28.90 26.06
C ALA A 32 9.48 -30.43 26.24
N CYS A 33 8.75 -31.00 27.20
CA CYS A 33 8.75 -32.44 27.47
C CYS A 33 8.18 -33.25 26.29
N SER A 34 7.22 -32.70 25.55
CA SER A 34 6.63 -33.36 24.37
C SER A 34 7.67 -33.59 23.26
N LEU A 35 8.55 -32.61 23.01
CA LEU A 35 9.63 -32.72 22.03
C LEU A 35 10.73 -33.69 22.47
N PHE A 36 11.05 -33.73 23.76
CA PHE A 36 11.97 -34.73 24.32
C PHE A 36 11.43 -36.17 24.15
N HIS A 37 10.13 -36.37 24.34
CA HIS A 37 9.50 -37.70 24.17
C HIS A 37 9.55 -38.20 22.72
N VAL A 38 9.44 -37.31 21.73
CA VAL A 38 9.62 -37.64 20.31
C VAL A 38 11.07 -38.04 20.01
N HIS A 39 12.06 -37.37 20.63
CA HIS A 39 13.48 -37.65 20.36
C HIS A 39 13.96 -38.98 20.98
N ARG A 40 13.33 -39.48 22.04
CA ARG A 40 13.72 -40.72 22.74
C ARG A 40 13.37 -42.02 21.98
N ARG A 41 12.70 -41.93 20.81
CA ARG A 41 12.14 -43.11 20.09
C ARG A 41 12.94 -43.62 18.88
N GLY A 42 14.15 -43.10 18.61
CA GLY A 42 15.03 -43.66 17.56
C GLY A 42 16.17 -42.75 17.07
N PRO A 43 17.47 -43.14 17.19
CA PRO A 43 18.60 -42.28 16.80
C PRO A 43 18.75 -41.98 15.30
N SER A 44 18.07 -42.74 14.43
CA SER A 44 18.22 -42.66 12.97
C SER A 44 17.49 -41.48 12.32
N SER A 45 16.51 -40.86 13.00
CA SER A 45 15.66 -39.81 12.43
C SER A 45 16.26 -38.40 12.53
N TRP A 46 17.36 -38.15 11.80
CA TRP A 46 17.96 -36.82 11.71
C TRP A 46 16.94 -35.79 11.20
N MET A 47 16.69 -34.74 11.97
CA MET A 47 15.58 -33.81 11.72
C MET A 47 15.90 -32.84 10.57
N THR A 48 15.57 -33.26 9.34
CA THR A 48 15.82 -32.50 8.11
C THR A 48 15.17 -31.12 8.12
N TYR A 49 15.83 -30.16 7.45
CA TYR A 49 15.40 -28.76 7.35
C TYR A 49 13.96 -28.58 6.79
N GLN A 50 13.53 -29.50 5.93
CA GLN A 50 12.14 -29.56 5.44
C GLN A 50 11.14 -29.89 6.56
N ARG A 51 11.44 -30.88 7.42
CA ARG A 51 10.59 -31.27 8.56
C ARG A 51 10.54 -30.17 9.62
N LEU A 52 11.66 -29.47 9.84
CA LEU A 52 11.73 -28.30 10.73
C LEU A 52 10.87 -27.13 10.19
N ASN A 53 10.89 -26.87 8.87
CA ASN A 53 9.99 -25.90 8.25
C ASN A 53 8.51 -26.34 8.26
N TYR A 54 8.21 -27.64 8.15
CA TYR A 54 6.85 -28.17 8.30
C TYR A 54 6.31 -27.91 9.71
N LEU A 55 7.09 -28.26 10.74
CA LEU A 55 6.74 -27.98 12.15
C LEU A 55 6.58 -26.48 12.42
N LYS A 56 7.42 -25.63 11.82
CA LYS A 56 7.27 -24.16 11.89
C LYS A 56 5.94 -23.70 11.27
N ARG A 57 5.51 -24.27 10.14
CA ARG A 57 4.20 -23.97 9.52
C ARG A 57 3.03 -24.44 10.39
N GLN A 58 3.11 -25.64 10.98
CA GLN A 58 2.11 -26.12 11.94
C GLN A 58 2.02 -25.22 13.19
N TYR A 59 3.16 -24.81 13.75
CA TYR A 59 3.17 -23.92 14.93
C TYR A 59 2.52 -22.56 14.63
N VAL A 60 2.83 -21.95 13.48
CA VAL A 60 2.19 -20.68 13.05
C VAL A 60 0.69 -20.87 12.80
N ALA A 61 0.26 -21.99 12.23
CA ALA A 61 -1.16 -22.30 12.07
C ALA A 61 -1.87 -22.46 13.43
N LYS A 62 -1.28 -23.21 14.37
CA LYS A 62 -1.89 -23.49 15.68
C LYS A 62 -1.92 -22.26 16.60
N SER A 63 -0.86 -21.45 16.57
CA SER A 63 -0.80 -20.17 17.30
C SER A 63 -1.82 -19.15 16.77
N ASN A 64 -2.22 -19.23 15.50
CA ASN A 64 -3.28 -18.39 14.95
C ASN A 64 -4.69 -18.92 15.29
N SER A 65 -4.88 -20.22 15.50
CA SER A 65 -6.20 -20.76 15.91
C SER A 65 -6.60 -20.42 17.34
N GLU A 66 -5.64 -20.07 18.22
CA GLU A 66 -5.95 -19.63 19.59
C GLU A 66 -6.24 -18.12 19.67
N LEU A 67 -5.79 -17.33 18.70
CA LEU A 67 -6.17 -15.91 18.53
C LEU A 67 -7.52 -15.76 17.82
N HIS A 68 -8.58 -16.26 18.46
CA HIS A 68 -9.96 -15.98 18.07
C HIS A 68 -10.29 -14.49 18.25
N GLN A 69 -10.01 -13.67 17.22
CA GLN A 69 -10.68 -12.37 17.08
C GLN A 69 -12.18 -12.62 16.92
N ARG A 70 -12.94 -12.48 18.01
CA ARG A 70 -14.41 -12.41 17.98
C ARG A 70 -14.80 -11.21 17.11
N ALA A 71 -15.14 -11.48 15.86
CA ALA A 71 -15.88 -10.52 15.05
C ALA A 71 -17.23 -10.31 15.73
N VAL A 72 -17.44 -9.12 16.31
CA VAL A 72 -18.75 -8.73 16.85
C VAL A 72 -19.75 -8.79 15.69
N PRO A 73 -20.86 -9.55 15.80
CA PRO A 73 -21.86 -9.59 14.76
C PRO A 73 -22.37 -8.17 14.48
N LYS A 74 -22.41 -7.80 13.21
CA LYS A 74 -22.97 -6.51 12.79
C LYS A 74 -24.44 -6.52 13.20
N GLN A 75 -24.84 -5.68 14.17
CA GLN A 75 -26.24 -5.58 14.59
C GLN A 75 -27.13 -5.31 13.38
N THR A 76 -28.26 -6.02 13.33
CA THR A 76 -29.28 -5.87 12.29
C THR A 76 -29.69 -4.40 12.17
N GLN A 77 -29.73 -3.88 10.95
CA GLN A 77 -30.18 -2.51 10.72
C GLN A 77 -31.68 -2.40 11.01
N VAL A 78 -32.02 -1.91 12.19
CA VAL A 78 -33.33 -1.29 12.44
C VAL A 78 -33.43 -0.09 11.50
N GLN A 79 -34.51 0.00 10.72
CA GLN A 79 -34.77 1.17 9.87
C GLN A 79 -35.14 2.37 10.76
N ILE A 80 -34.15 3.21 11.05
CA ILE A 80 -34.41 4.56 11.55
C ILE A 80 -34.64 5.44 10.32
N ILE A 81 -35.90 5.73 10.04
CA ILE A 81 -36.29 6.78 9.09
C ILE A 81 -36.01 8.11 9.78
N VAL A 82 -35.13 8.92 9.21
CA VAL A 82 -34.88 10.30 9.63
C VAL A 82 -35.56 11.20 8.61
N ASP A 83 -36.66 11.84 9.02
CA ASP A 83 -37.33 12.91 8.27
C ASP A 83 -36.76 14.24 8.78
N GLU A 84 -35.81 14.82 8.05
CA GLU A 84 -35.39 16.23 8.22
C GLU A 84 -36.07 17.02 7.10
N ARG A 85 -37.04 17.87 7.48
CA ARG A 85 -37.66 18.85 6.57
C ARG A 85 -37.17 20.25 6.89
N ASP A 86 -36.93 21.03 5.84
CA ASP A 86 -36.90 22.48 5.96
C ASP A 86 -38.28 23.04 6.36
N ASP A 87 -38.28 24.15 7.09
CA ASP A 87 -39.49 24.89 7.45
C ASP A 87 -40.17 25.53 6.24
N SER A 88 -41.52 25.53 6.22
CA SER A 88 -42.35 26.76 6.23
C SER A 88 -43.83 26.55 5.83
N VAL A 89 -44.66 27.55 6.17
CA VAL A 89 -46.06 27.80 5.71
C VAL A 89 -47.18 26.91 6.29
N GLU A 90 -47.55 27.20 7.55
CA GLU A 90 -48.89 27.65 7.98
C GLU A 90 -50.15 27.26 7.14
N ARG A 91 -51.11 26.48 7.70
CA ARG A 91 -52.47 26.96 8.13
C ARG A 91 -53.47 25.87 8.59
N GLN A 92 -54.36 26.29 9.50
CA GLN A 92 -55.66 25.72 9.94
C GLN A 92 -55.62 24.35 10.68
N VAL A 93 -56.01 24.22 11.98
CA VAL A 93 -57.33 24.43 12.65
C VAL A 93 -58.28 23.25 12.33
N GLU A 94 -58.88 22.49 13.28
CA GLU A 94 -59.43 22.76 14.63
C GLU A 94 -59.48 21.41 15.48
N ARG A 95 -59.61 21.22 16.81
CA ARG A 95 -59.57 21.94 18.12
C ARG A 95 -59.49 20.90 19.29
N ILE A 96 -59.24 21.33 20.55
CA ILE A 96 -59.21 20.48 21.78
C ILE A 96 -60.42 20.75 22.71
N PRO A 97 -60.90 19.78 23.53
CA PRO A 97 -60.59 19.71 24.99
C PRO A 97 -60.53 18.26 25.56
N ALA A 98 -60.21 17.93 26.83
CA ALA A 98 -59.45 18.57 27.93
C ALA A 98 -59.11 17.50 29.03
N PHE A 99 -58.74 17.91 30.25
CA PHE A 99 -58.00 17.14 31.28
C PHE A 99 -58.82 16.49 32.43
N ASN A 100 -58.20 15.45 33.01
CA ASN A 100 -58.24 14.97 34.41
C ASN A 100 -59.48 14.26 35.02
N PRO A 101 -59.25 13.35 36.00
CA PRO A 101 -60.30 12.58 36.71
C PRO A 101 -60.58 13.04 38.16
N ALA A 102 -61.61 12.40 38.75
CA ALA A 102 -61.78 12.02 40.17
C ALA A 102 -62.94 12.66 40.97
N SER A 103 -64.02 11.88 41.17
CA SER A 103 -64.76 11.77 42.43
C SER A 103 -65.61 10.49 42.47
N GLN A 104 -65.91 10.03 43.70
CA GLN A 104 -66.74 8.88 44.10
C GLN A 104 -67.97 9.42 44.89
N PRO A 105 -68.97 8.61 45.30
CA PRO A 105 -69.39 7.25 44.91
C PRO A 105 -70.94 7.14 44.69
N ASP A 106 -71.53 5.95 44.93
CA ASP A 106 -72.94 5.64 45.27
C ASP A 106 -74.03 5.75 44.16
N ASP A 107 -75.09 4.92 44.08
CA ASP A 107 -75.39 3.54 44.57
C ASP A 107 -76.65 2.99 43.82
N VAL A 108 -77.08 1.75 44.08
CA VAL A 108 -78.43 1.15 43.86
C VAL A 108 -78.79 0.57 42.47
N THR A 109 -78.52 -0.74 42.32
CA THR A 109 -79.27 -1.80 41.57
C THR A 109 -79.50 -1.77 40.05
N GLY A 110 -79.24 -2.94 39.41
CA GLY A 110 -80.33 -3.66 38.73
C GLY A 110 -80.11 -4.32 37.35
N ARG A 111 -79.67 -5.59 37.32
CA ARG A 111 -79.79 -6.58 36.20
C ARG A 111 -79.05 -6.25 34.89
N GLU A 112 -78.64 -7.19 34.02
CA GLU A 112 -78.52 -8.67 34.13
C GLU A 112 -77.32 -9.16 33.29
N GLN A 113 -77.15 -10.49 33.17
CA GLN A 113 -76.06 -11.24 32.49
C GLN A 113 -75.76 -10.78 31.04
N LEU A 114 -74.57 -11.02 30.45
CA LEU A 114 -73.87 -12.31 30.38
C LEU A 114 -72.33 -12.23 30.19
N ASP A 115 -71.67 -13.33 30.57
CA ASP A 115 -70.24 -13.67 30.64
C ASP A 115 -69.25 -13.13 29.58
N SER A 116 -67.99 -12.78 29.89
CA SER A 116 -66.90 -13.47 30.64
C SER A 116 -66.22 -14.61 29.84
N SER A 117 -64.92 -14.93 29.96
CA SER A 117 -63.75 -14.42 30.72
C SER A 117 -62.45 -14.74 29.91
N ILE A 118 -61.33 -13.99 29.89
CA ILE A 118 -60.38 -13.58 30.95
C ILE A 118 -59.70 -14.80 31.63
N LEU A 119 -58.55 -15.28 31.15
CA LEU A 119 -57.15 -14.86 31.43
C LEU A 119 -56.49 -15.65 32.60
N LYS A 120 -55.15 -15.75 32.55
CA LYS A 120 -54.24 -16.32 33.58
C LYS A 120 -54.56 -15.87 35.02
N PRO A 121 -54.07 -16.61 36.03
CA PRO A 121 -52.92 -16.05 36.74
C PRO A 121 -51.79 -17.05 37.07
N THR A 122 -50.67 -16.49 37.53
CA THR A 122 -49.48 -17.18 38.06
C THR A 122 -49.56 -17.30 39.59
N THR A 123 -48.96 -18.33 40.17
CA THR A 123 -48.55 -18.34 41.59
C THR A 123 -47.22 -19.05 41.76
N GLU A 124 -46.35 -18.48 42.59
CA GLU A 124 -45.14 -19.14 43.10
C GLU A 124 -45.50 -19.97 44.35
N ASN A 125 -44.75 -21.04 44.63
CA ASN A 125 -44.41 -21.41 46.00
C ASN A 125 -43.23 -22.42 46.09
N VAL A 126 -42.76 -22.65 47.32
CA VAL A 126 -41.40 -23.14 47.61
C VAL A 126 -41.36 -24.60 48.10
N ALA A 127 -40.37 -25.34 47.59
CA ALA A 127 -39.70 -26.54 48.12
C ALA A 127 -40.52 -27.72 48.70
N ALA A 128 -40.33 -28.90 48.09
CA ALA A 128 -40.08 -30.16 48.80
C ALA A 128 -39.18 -31.07 47.94
N LYS A 129 -38.42 -31.98 48.55
CA LYS A 129 -37.44 -32.83 47.85
C LYS A 129 -37.39 -34.26 48.41
N GLU A 130 -38.30 -35.11 47.97
CA GLU A 130 -38.23 -36.59 48.04
C GLU A 130 -38.86 -37.15 46.75
N GLY A 131 -38.49 -38.32 46.22
CA GLY A 131 -37.43 -39.23 46.63
C GLY A 131 -37.67 -40.66 46.12
N PHE A 132 -37.41 -40.96 44.84
CA PHE A 132 -37.50 -42.34 44.33
C PHE A 132 -36.41 -42.69 43.29
N VAL A 133 -36.24 -43.99 43.04
CA VAL A 133 -34.99 -44.61 42.56
C VAL A 133 -35.15 -45.29 41.20
N SER A 134 -34.18 -45.01 40.31
CA SER A 134 -33.69 -45.83 39.19
C SER A 134 -34.68 -46.73 38.42
N SER A 135 -35.04 -46.30 37.21
CA SER A 135 -35.19 -47.20 36.07
C SER A 135 -34.10 -46.90 35.03
N MET A 136 -33.44 -47.94 34.52
CA MET A 136 -32.55 -47.82 33.37
C MET A 136 -33.40 -47.67 32.11
N ASP A 137 -33.12 -46.68 31.26
CA ASP A 137 -33.76 -46.54 29.95
C ASP A 137 -32.71 -46.35 28.85
N ALA A 138 -33.04 -46.78 27.64
CA ALA A 138 -32.09 -46.98 26.56
C ALA A 138 -31.77 -45.67 25.82
N THR A 139 -30.49 -45.42 25.56
CA THR A 139 -30.06 -44.35 24.66
C THR A 139 -30.56 -44.64 23.23
N PRO A 140 -31.35 -43.75 22.61
CA PRO A 140 -31.75 -43.91 21.21
C PRO A 140 -30.51 -43.89 20.30
N VAL A 141 -30.44 -44.83 19.35
CA VAL A 141 -29.35 -44.85 18.36
C VAL A 141 -29.63 -43.77 17.32
N GLU A 142 -28.90 -42.66 17.42
CA GLU A 142 -28.98 -41.56 16.45
C GLU A 142 -28.48 -42.04 15.06
N PRO A 143 -29.27 -41.86 13.98
CA PRO A 143 -28.91 -42.37 12.66
C PRO A 143 -27.72 -41.60 12.06
N PRO A 144 -26.86 -42.25 11.27
CA PRO A 144 -25.62 -41.63 10.80
C PRO A 144 -25.90 -40.40 9.93
N HIS A 145 -25.42 -39.23 10.37
CA HIS A 145 -25.50 -38.00 9.60
C HIS A 145 -24.77 -38.11 8.26
N ILE A 146 -25.52 -38.35 7.19
CA ILE A 146 -25.05 -38.13 5.83
C ILE A 146 -24.83 -36.61 5.68
N TYR A 147 -23.56 -36.19 5.72
CA TYR A 147 -23.16 -34.82 5.41
C TYR A 147 -23.41 -34.55 3.92
N VAL A 148 -24.63 -34.13 3.60
CA VAL A 148 -24.98 -33.55 2.30
C VAL A 148 -24.18 -32.26 2.15
N GLU A 149 -23.14 -32.28 1.33
CA GLU A 149 -22.31 -31.10 1.06
C GLU A 149 -23.19 -30.02 0.43
N THR A 150 -23.44 -28.94 1.17
CA THR A 150 -24.25 -27.80 0.73
C THR A 150 -23.75 -27.31 -0.63
N GLU A 151 -24.66 -26.96 -1.56
CA GLU A 151 -24.26 -26.51 -2.89
C GLU A 151 -23.29 -25.31 -2.86
N GLU A 152 -23.38 -24.45 -1.84
CA GLU A 152 -22.39 -23.38 -1.58
C GLU A 152 -20.98 -23.92 -1.25
N ALA A 153 -20.89 -24.96 -0.42
CA ALA A 153 -19.62 -25.59 -0.03
C ALA A 153 -19.01 -26.37 -1.20
N LYS A 154 -19.85 -27.08 -1.96
CA LYS A 154 -19.52 -27.77 -3.21
C LYS A 154 -19.05 -26.80 -4.29
N GLN A 155 -19.73 -25.66 -4.46
CA GLN A 155 -19.30 -24.57 -5.34
C GLN A 155 -17.97 -23.97 -4.87
N ALA A 156 -17.80 -23.70 -3.58
CA ALA A 156 -16.53 -23.24 -3.02
C ALA A 156 -15.40 -24.28 -3.15
N ARG A 157 -15.71 -25.58 -3.23
CA ARG A 157 -14.77 -26.67 -3.52
C ARG A 157 -14.40 -26.71 -5.01
N LEU A 158 -15.37 -26.48 -5.91
CA LEU A 158 -15.14 -26.34 -7.35
C LEU A 158 -14.33 -25.08 -7.70
N ASP A 159 -14.58 -23.95 -7.02
CA ASP A 159 -13.80 -22.71 -7.18
C ASP A 159 -12.38 -22.79 -6.62
N ARG A 160 -12.09 -23.80 -5.78
CA ARG A 160 -10.73 -24.16 -5.32
C ARG A 160 -10.00 -25.13 -6.27
N GLN A 161 -10.65 -25.64 -7.33
CA GLN A 161 -9.98 -26.49 -8.32
C GLN A 161 -9.04 -25.68 -9.21
N TRP A 162 -8.06 -26.37 -9.80
CA TRP A 162 -6.99 -25.76 -10.60
C TRP A 162 -7.50 -25.37 -12.00
N LYS A 163 -8.06 -24.16 -12.12
CA LYS A 163 -8.57 -23.64 -13.40
C LYS A 163 -7.40 -23.23 -14.32
N GLN A 164 -7.38 -23.75 -15.55
CA GLN A 164 -6.38 -23.37 -16.55
C GLN A 164 -6.48 -21.88 -16.89
N VAL A 165 -5.36 -21.16 -16.83
CA VAL A 165 -5.28 -19.75 -17.24
C VAL A 165 -5.39 -19.65 -18.77
N LYS A 166 -6.63 -19.51 -19.26
CA LYS A 166 -6.89 -19.17 -20.66
C LYS A 166 -6.68 -17.67 -20.86
N VAL A 167 -5.66 -17.30 -21.64
CA VAL A 167 -5.34 -15.91 -21.97
C VAL A 167 -5.98 -15.55 -23.31
N ASN A 168 -7.01 -14.70 -23.28
CA ASN A 168 -7.61 -14.18 -24.52
C ASN A 168 -6.70 -13.11 -25.12
N VAL A 169 -6.44 -13.17 -26.43
CA VAL A 169 -5.58 -12.18 -27.11
C VAL A 169 -6.17 -10.77 -27.05
N ALA A 170 -7.50 -10.64 -27.10
CA ALA A 170 -8.20 -9.36 -27.00
C ALA A 170 -8.03 -8.65 -25.63
N ASP A 171 -7.84 -9.41 -24.55
CA ASP A 171 -7.68 -8.86 -23.19
C ASP A 171 -6.23 -8.40 -22.90
N LEU A 172 -5.26 -8.82 -23.73
CA LEU A 172 -3.83 -8.57 -23.49
C LEU A 172 -3.45 -7.08 -23.38
N PRO A 173 -3.96 -6.14 -24.21
CA PRO A 173 -3.57 -4.73 -24.10
C PRO A 173 -3.96 -4.11 -22.76
N ASP A 174 -5.16 -4.40 -22.26
CA ASP A 174 -5.65 -3.96 -20.95
C ASP A 174 -4.90 -4.65 -19.80
N ILE A 175 -4.61 -5.95 -19.92
CA ILE A 175 -3.77 -6.68 -18.97
C ILE A 175 -2.35 -6.08 -18.90
N TYR A 176 -1.71 -5.78 -20.04
CA TYR A 176 -0.40 -5.15 -20.08
C TYR A 176 -0.43 -3.71 -19.56
N ALA A 177 -1.48 -2.93 -19.86
CA ALA A 177 -1.68 -1.59 -19.32
C ALA A 177 -1.81 -1.60 -17.78
N ARG A 178 -2.51 -2.62 -17.22
CA ARG A 178 -2.56 -2.86 -15.76
C ARG A 178 -1.24 -3.37 -15.18
N LEU A 179 -0.50 -4.21 -15.90
CA LEU A 179 0.77 -4.81 -15.43
C LEU A 179 1.91 -3.78 -15.38
N SER A 180 2.09 -3.03 -16.47
CA SER A 180 3.00 -1.88 -16.58
C SER A 180 2.61 -0.67 -15.72
N LYS A 181 1.36 -0.65 -15.21
CA LYS A 181 0.73 0.49 -14.54
C LYS A 181 0.80 1.76 -15.41
N ILE A 182 0.30 1.70 -16.65
CA ILE A 182 0.56 2.70 -17.70
C ILE A 182 0.37 4.17 -17.26
N LYS A 183 -0.62 4.49 -16.42
CA LYS A 183 -0.84 5.86 -15.89
C LYS A 183 0.30 6.36 -14.98
N LEU A 184 0.95 5.46 -14.22
CA LEU A 184 2.13 5.78 -13.42
C LEU A 184 3.37 5.88 -14.32
N THR A 185 3.52 4.99 -15.30
CA THR A 185 4.61 5.06 -16.29
C THR A 185 4.55 6.33 -17.13
N ALA A 186 3.36 6.79 -17.53
CA ALA A 186 3.18 8.09 -18.18
C ALA A 186 3.70 9.23 -17.31
N LEU A 187 3.34 9.27 -16.02
CA LEU A 187 3.84 10.29 -15.08
C LEU A 187 5.37 10.25 -14.93
N VAL A 188 5.97 9.06 -14.87
CA VAL A 188 7.44 8.87 -14.83
C VAL A 188 8.11 9.37 -16.11
N VAL A 189 7.51 9.15 -17.27
CA VAL A 189 8.00 9.67 -18.56
C VAL A 189 7.82 11.20 -18.62
N THR A 190 6.71 11.75 -18.14
CA THR A 190 6.51 13.22 -18.07
C THR A 190 7.52 13.90 -17.17
N THR A 191 7.92 13.31 -16.03
CA THR A 191 8.93 13.91 -15.16
C THR A 191 10.35 13.76 -15.70
N ALA A 192 10.64 12.72 -16.49
CA ALA A 192 11.86 12.65 -17.31
C ALA A 192 11.86 13.69 -18.44
N ALA A 193 10.74 13.85 -19.16
CA ALA A 193 10.60 14.87 -20.20
C ALA A 193 10.77 16.30 -19.66
N ALA A 194 10.27 16.59 -18.44
CA ALA A 194 10.54 17.84 -17.75
C ALA A 194 12.04 18.00 -17.41
N GLY A 195 12.73 16.93 -17.01
CA GLY A 195 14.19 16.91 -16.81
C GLY A 195 14.96 17.27 -18.08
N PHE A 196 14.56 16.69 -19.22
CA PHE A 196 15.14 16.96 -20.54
C PHE A 196 14.90 18.42 -20.97
N ALA A 197 13.65 18.91 -20.86
CA ALA A 197 13.28 20.26 -21.26
C ALA A 197 13.93 21.36 -20.40
N MET A 198 14.28 21.07 -19.15
CA MET A 198 14.99 21.99 -18.25
C MET A 198 16.51 22.10 -18.53
N ALA A 199 17.12 21.17 -19.25
CA ALA A 199 18.56 21.14 -19.48
C ALA A 199 19.08 22.35 -20.30
N PRO A 200 20.30 22.87 -20.05
CA PRO A 200 20.83 24.12 -20.64
C PRO A 200 21.31 24.00 -22.11
N VAL A 201 20.79 23.02 -22.85
CA VAL A 201 21.18 22.68 -24.23
C VAL A 201 20.05 22.96 -25.22
N PRO A 202 20.33 23.02 -26.55
CA PRO A 202 19.29 23.05 -27.57
C PRO A 202 18.32 21.86 -27.45
N PHE A 203 17.04 22.11 -27.67
CA PHE A 203 15.99 21.10 -27.51
C PHE A 203 15.89 20.21 -28.76
N ASP A 204 16.23 18.93 -28.63
CA ASP A 204 16.07 17.92 -29.68
C ASP A 204 14.78 17.08 -29.44
N PRO A 205 13.74 17.20 -30.30
CA PRO A 205 12.51 16.42 -30.18
C PRO A 205 12.70 14.91 -30.42
N ILE A 206 13.69 14.51 -31.22
CA ILE A 206 13.97 13.10 -31.53
C ILE A 206 14.59 12.44 -30.30
N MET A 207 15.62 13.05 -29.72
CA MET A 207 16.24 12.57 -28.47
C MET A 207 15.24 12.56 -27.30
N LEU A 208 14.34 13.54 -27.21
CA LEU A 208 13.24 13.50 -26.24
C LEU A 208 12.33 12.29 -26.46
N CYS A 209 11.91 12.02 -27.69
CA CYS A 209 11.06 10.86 -28.02
C CYS A 209 11.75 9.52 -27.71
N VAL A 210 13.02 9.37 -28.10
CA VAL A 210 13.81 8.14 -27.87
C VAL A 210 14.05 7.91 -26.37
N SER A 211 14.45 8.95 -25.62
CA SER A 211 14.65 8.85 -24.17
C SER A 211 13.33 8.62 -23.40
N SER A 212 12.23 9.22 -23.85
CA SER A 212 10.89 8.98 -23.31
C SER A 212 10.43 7.54 -23.53
N LEU A 213 10.64 6.98 -24.73
CA LEU A 213 10.33 5.58 -25.04
C LEU A 213 11.17 4.61 -24.20
N GLY A 214 12.48 4.83 -24.12
CA GLY A 214 13.39 4.00 -23.32
C GLY A 214 13.05 4.04 -21.82
N THR A 215 12.75 5.23 -21.28
CA THR A 215 12.30 5.42 -19.90
C THR A 215 10.95 4.76 -19.63
N GLY A 216 10.02 4.85 -20.59
CA GLY A 216 8.72 4.19 -20.53
C GLY A 216 8.86 2.66 -20.47
N LEU A 217 9.68 2.08 -21.35
CA LEU A 217 9.97 0.65 -21.37
C LEU A 217 10.66 0.16 -20.08
N ALA A 218 11.63 0.92 -19.56
CA ALA A 218 12.26 0.63 -18.27
C ALA A 218 11.25 0.67 -17.10
N SER A 219 10.34 1.65 -17.08
CA SER A 219 9.26 1.74 -16.10
C SER A 219 8.25 0.59 -16.23
N CYS A 220 7.90 0.17 -17.46
CA CYS A 220 7.06 -1.01 -17.71
C CYS A 220 7.67 -2.28 -17.11
N ALA A 221 8.97 -2.50 -17.31
CA ALA A 221 9.71 -3.63 -16.74
C ALA A 221 9.73 -3.58 -15.21
N ALA A 222 10.14 -2.45 -14.62
CA ALA A 222 10.22 -2.26 -13.18
C ALA A 222 8.86 -2.46 -12.49
N ASN A 223 7.78 -1.94 -13.08
CA ASN A 223 6.43 -2.12 -12.55
C ASN A 223 5.95 -3.57 -12.63
N SER A 224 6.25 -4.28 -13.73
CA SER A 224 5.88 -5.68 -13.93
C SER A 224 6.58 -6.61 -12.92
N ILE A 225 7.88 -6.44 -12.71
CA ILE A 225 8.67 -7.20 -11.73
C ILE A 225 8.21 -6.88 -10.29
N ASN A 226 7.89 -5.62 -9.97
CA ASN A 226 7.28 -5.27 -8.70
C ASN A 226 5.94 -6.00 -8.49
N GLN A 227 5.06 -6.11 -9.51
CA GLN A 227 3.81 -6.87 -9.35
C GLN A 227 4.08 -8.37 -9.13
N TYR A 228 5.09 -8.95 -9.78
CA TYR A 228 5.52 -10.34 -9.56
C TYR A 228 5.98 -10.59 -8.11
N PHE A 229 6.78 -9.69 -7.52
CA PHE A 229 7.20 -9.83 -6.12
C PHE A 229 6.11 -9.50 -5.08
N GLU A 230 5.12 -8.65 -5.41
CA GLU A 230 4.07 -8.24 -4.46
C GLU A 230 2.86 -9.19 -4.39
N VAL A 231 2.70 -10.16 -5.30
CA VAL A 231 1.50 -11.05 -5.39
C VAL A 231 0.93 -11.55 -4.05
N PRO A 232 1.68 -12.23 -3.16
CA PRO A 232 1.14 -12.82 -1.92
C PRO A 232 0.84 -11.78 -0.83
N PHE A 233 1.13 -10.50 -1.07
CA PHE A 233 0.82 -9.38 -0.18
C PHE A 233 -0.29 -8.50 -0.75
N ASP A 234 -0.31 -8.33 -2.08
CA ASP A 234 -1.37 -7.62 -2.80
C ASP A 234 -2.74 -8.28 -2.66
N SER A 235 -2.78 -9.61 -2.56
CA SER A 235 -3.98 -10.42 -2.28
C SER A 235 -4.70 -10.01 -1.00
N ASN A 236 -3.95 -9.53 0.00
CA ASN A 236 -4.45 -9.28 1.36
C ASN A 236 -4.92 -7.82 1.55
N MET A 237 -4.87 -7.02 0.47
CA MET A 237 -5.14 -5.59 0.44
C MET A 237 -6.28 -5.27 -0.53
N ASN A 238 -7.28 -4.51 -0.08
CA ASN A 238 -8.50 -4.28 -0.86
C ASN A 238 -8.23 -3.49 -2.13
N ARG A 239 -7.25 -2.58 -2.10
CA ARG A 239 -6.80 -1.78 -3.24
C ARG A 239 -6.11 -2.60 -4.35
N THR A 240 -5.62 -3.80 -4.06
CA THR A 240 -4.65 -4.51 -4.92
C THR A 240 -4.98 -5.97 -5.21
N LYS A 241 -5.92 -6.58 -4.49
CA LYS A 241 -6.42 -7.94 -4.78
C LYS A 241 -6.92 -8.15 -6.22
N ASN A 242 -7.26 -7.05 -6.91
CA ASN A 242 -7.73 -7.05 -8.30
C ASN A 242 -6.59 -6.92 -9.36
N ARG A 243 -5.31 -6.90 -8.97
CA ARG A 243 -4.17 -6.84 -9.92
C ARG A 243 -4.12 -8.11 -10.81
N PRO A 244 -3.65 -8.04 -12.08
CA PRO A 244 -3.71 -9.16 -13.02
C PRO A 244 -3.07 -10.46 -12.53
N LEU A 245 -1.88 -10.38 -11.92
CA LEU A 245 -1.17 -11.54 -11.39
C LEU A 245 -1.83 -12.13 -10.13
N VAL A 246 -2.52 -11.32 -9.33
CA VAL A 246 -3.23 -11.79 -8.12
C VAL A 246 -4.52 -12.51 -8.51
N ARG A 247 -5.21 -12.03 -9.55
CA ARG A 247 -6.39 -12.68 -10.13
C ARG A 247 -6.06 -13.86 -11.04
N GLY A 248 -4.78 -14.16 -11.30
CA GLY A 248 -4.37 -15.21 -12.24
C GLY A 248 -4.75 -14.94 -13.70
N GLN A 249 -4.92 -13.67 -14.12
CA GLN A 249 -5.25 -13.34 -15.52
C GLN A 249 -4.12 -13.67 -16.51
N ILE A 250 -2.87 -13.74 -16.02
CA ILE A 250 -1.67 -14.15 -16.74
C ILE A 250 -0.77 -14.97 -15.82
N SER A 251 0.08 -15.82 -16.41
CA SER A 251 1.05 -16.59 -15.62
C SER A 251 2.19 -15.69 -15.10
N PRO A 252 2.83 -16.05 -13.97
CA PRO A 252 3.99 -15.31 -13.47
C PRO A 252 5.16 -15.31 -14.45
N LEU A 253 5.35 -16.40 -15.21
CA LEU A 253 6.35 -16.48 -16.28
C LEU A 253 6.07 -15.46 -17.39
N HIS A 254 4.81 -15.34 -17.84
CA HIS A 254 4.41 -14.38 -18.87
C HIS A 254 4.71 -12.94 -18.45
N ALA A 255 4.44 -12.59 -17.18
CA ALA A 255 4.74 -11.26 -16.66
C ALA A 255 6.26 -10.96 -16.56
N VAL A 256 7.09 -11.97 -16.25
CA VAL A 256 8.55 -11.83 -16.26
C VAL A 256 9.09 -11.75 -17.69
N SER A 257 8.58 -12.54 -18.63
CA SER A 257 8.94 -12.44 -20.05
C SER A 257 8.58 -11.07 -20.64
N PHE A 258 7.39 -10.54 -20.32
CA PHE A 258 7.01 -9.17 -20.69
C PHE A 258 7.95 -8.14 -20.06
N ALA A 259 8.31 -8.30 -18.78
CA ALA A 259 9.26 -7.40 -18.12
C ALA A 259 10.65 -7.40 -18.79
N LEU A 260 11.15 -8.56 -19.20
CA LEU A 260 12.43 -8.67 -19.94
C LEU A 260 12.31 -8.07 -21.35
N ALA A 261 11.20 -8.32 -22.05
CA ALA A 261 10.92 -7.79 -23.38
C ALA A 261 10.75 -6.27 -23.42
N CYS A 262 10.34 -5.63 -22.31
CA CYS A 262 10.43 -4.17 -22.17
C CYS A 262 11.81 -3.72 -21.66
N GLY A 263 12.36 -4.41 -20.65
CA GLY A 263 13.54 -3.97 -19.91
C GLY A 263 14.82 -3.98 -20.73
N ILE A 264 15.06 -5.05 -21.51
CA ILE A 264 16.27 -5.17 -22.33
C ILE A 264 16.26 -4.11 -23.45
N PRO A 265 15.24 -4.00 -24.33
CA PRO A 265 15.22 -2.94 -25.34
C PRO A 265 15.18 -1.54 -24.75
N GLY A 266 14.48 -1.31 -23.63
CA GLY A 266 14.44 0.00 -22.97
C GLY A 266 15.81 0.47 -22.50
N VAL A 267 16.57 -0.39 -21.81
CA VAL A 267 17.94 -0.08 -21.36
C VAL A 267 18.90 0.01 -22.55
N THR A 268 18.81 -0.88 -23.54
CA THR A 268 19.64 -0.83 -24.76
C THR A 268 19.42 0.47 -25.54
N LEU A 269 18.16 0.91 -25.71
CA LEU A 269 17.81 2.16 -26.39
C LEU A 269 18.39 3.38 -25.66
N LEU A 270 18.25 3.45 -24.33
CA LEU A 270 18.86 4.51 -23.53
C LEU A 270 20.40 4.48 -23.58
N THR A 271 21.01 3.29 -23.60
CA THR A 271 22.48 3.14 -23.59
C THR A 271 23.11 3.52 -24.94
N LEU A 272 22.53 3.07 -26.05
CA LEU A 272 23.13 3.16 -27.39
C LEU A 272 22.61 4.34 -28.22
N ALA A 273 21.34 4.72 -28.08
CA ALA A 273 20.71 5.77 -28.88
C ALA A 273 20.51 7.09 -28.12
N VAL A 274 20.82 7.14 -26.81
CA VAL A 274 20.75 8.37 -25.99
C VAL A 274 22.11 8.67 -25.36
N ASN A 275 22.55 7.89 -24.36
CA ASN A 275 23.95 7.82 -23.92
C ASN A 275 24.15 6.75 -22.81
N PRO A 276 25.39 6.22 -22.63
CA PRO A 276 25.68 5.21 -21.62
C PRO A 276 25.34 5.62 -20.18
N LEU A 277 25.45 6.90 -19.82
CA LEU A 277 25.09 7.41 -18.48
C LEU A 277 23.58 7.26 -18.21
N THR A 278 22.74 7.66 -19.16
CA THR A 278 21.28 7.52 -19.06
C THR A 278 20.85 6.05 -19.10
N GLY A 279 21.52 5.22 -19.92
CA GLY A 279 21.36 3.78 -19.92
C GLY A 279 21.66 3.13 -18.56
N PHE A 280 22.81 3.49 -17.96
CA PHE A 280 23.20 3.06 -16.63
C PHE A 280 22.20 3.50 -15.55
N LEU A 281 21.76 4.77 -15.56
CA LEU A 281 20.75 5.27 -14.63
C LEU A 281 19.41 4.54 -14.79
N GLY A 282 18.99 4.21 -16.01
CA GLY A 282 17.79 3.41 -16.28
C GLY A 282 17.90 1.99 -15.70
N ALA A 283 19.00 1.29 -15.97
CA ALA A 283 19.27 -0.05 -15.43
C ALA A 283 19.34 -0.05 -13.89
N LEU A 284 20.05 0.93 -13.32
CA LEU A 284 20.16 1.16 -11.88
C LEU A 284 18.77 1.42 -11.27
N ASN A 285 17.90 2.18 -11.92
CA ASN A 285 16.56 2.46 -11.39
C ASN A 285 15.66 1.21 -11.38
N ILE A 286 15.73 0.37 -12.42
CA ILE A 286 15.05 -0.95 -12.42
C ILE A 286 15.53 -1.79 -11.24
N PHE A 287 16.86 -1.88 -11.03
CA PHE A 287 17.45 -2.63 -9.91
C PHE A 287 17.05 -2.07 -8.54
N LEU A 288 17.15 -0.75 -8.34
CA LEU A 288 16.78 -0.08 -7.09
C LEU A 288 15.29 -0.25 -6.77
N TYR A 289 14.39 -0.18 -7.75
CA TYR A 289 12.96 -0.39 -7.53
C TYR A 289 12.61 -1.83 -7.17
N THR A 290 13.19 -2.79 -7.90
CA THR A 290 12.78 -4.20 -7.87
C THR A 290 13.54 -5.01 -6.82
N CYS A 291 14.88 -4.95 -6.83
CA CYS A 291 15.74 -5.73 -5.94
C CYS A 291 15.93 -5.08 -4.56
N CYS A 292 15.84 -3.75 -4.47
CA CYS A 292 16.10 -3.04 -3.21
C CYS A 292 14.81 -2.51 -2.55
N TYR A 293 14.09 -1.57 -3.18
CA TYR A 293 12.92 -0.92 -2.62
C TYR A 293 11.76 -1.90 -2.34
N THR A 294 11.40 -2.74 -3.31
CA THR A 294 10.26 -3.66 -3.17
C THR A 294 10.36 -4.60 -1.97
N PRO A 295 11.47 -5.34 -1.74
CA PRO A 295 11.61 -6.12 -0.51
C PRO A 295 11.77 -5.24 0.74
N LEU A 296 12.41 -4.06 0.66
CA LEU A 296 12.61 -3.19 1.81
C LEU A 296 11.29 -2.72 2.46
N LYS A 297 10.19 -2.60 1.69
CA LYS A 297 8.81 -2.35 2.19
C LYS A 297 8.37 -3.35 3.28
N ARG A 298 8.95 -4.57 3.31
CA ARG A 298 8.69 -5.61 4.31
C ARG A 298 9.63 -5.55 5.51
N LEU A 299 10.84 -5.00 5.32
CA LEU A 299 11.95 -5.12 6.27
C LEU A 299 12.07 -3.91 7.19
N SER A 300 11.96 -2.68 6.65
CA SER A 300 12.22 -1.44 7.40
C SER A 300 11.48 -0.24 6.82
N ILE A 301 11.27 0.80 7.64
CA ILE A 301 10.75 2.10 7.21
C ILE A 301 11.63 2.81 6.18
N THR A 302 12.92 2.43 6.07
CA THR A 302 13.87 2.98 5.10
C THR A 302 13.42 2.80 3.64
N ASN A 303 12.42 1.94 3.38
CA ASN A 303 11.73 1.85 2.09
C ASN A 303 11.24 3.21 1.57
N THR A 304 10.76 4.10 2.44
CA THR A 304 10.15 5.37 1.99
C THR A 304 11.21 6.32 1.41
N TRP A 305 12.40 6.36 2.01
CA TRP A 305 13.53 7.13 1.49
C TRP A 305 14.11 6.51 0.22
N LEU A 306 14.26 5.18 0.15
CA LEU A 306 14.75 4.51 -1.05
C LEU A 306 13.78 4.62 -2.23
N GLY A 307 12.47 4.57 -1.97
CA GLY A 307 11.43 4.83 -2.96
C GLY A 307 11.39 6.29 -3.44
N ALA A 308 11.84 7.24 -2.61
CA ALA A 308 12.06 8.61 -3.02
C ALA A 308 13.32 8.75 -3.90
N VAL A 309 14.42 8.03 -3.61
CA VAL A 309 15.59 7.99 -4.52
C VAL A 309 15.19 7.44 -5.90
N VAL A 310 14.42 6.35 -5.95
CA VAL A 310 13.91 5.79 -7.22
C VAL A 310 13.03 6.78 -7.99
N GLY A 311 12.20 7.57 -7.31
CA GLY A 311 11.36 8.59 -7.95
C GLY A 311 12.12 9.86 -8.34
N ALA A 312 13.31 10.11 -7.77
CA ALA A 312 14.19 11.21 -8.12
C ALA A 312 15.04 10.94 -9.38
N ILE A 313 15.26 9.68 -9.76
CA ILE A 313 16.11 9.31 -10.91
C ILE A 313 15.51 9.70 -12.29
N PRO A 314 14.21 9.61 -12.60
CA PRO A 314 13.68 9.93 -13.93
C PRO A 314 13.95 11.38 -14.41
N PRO A 315 13.79 12.45 -13.61
CA PRO A 315 14.23 13.79 -14.00
C PRO A 315 15.73 13.88 -14.27
N VAL A 316 16.55 13.18 -13.48
CA VAL A 316 18.01 13.11 -13.68
C VAL A 316 18.31 12.42 -15.02
N MET A 317 17.66 11.28 -15.31
CA MET A 317 17.75 10.60 -16.61
C MET A 317 17.33 11.50 -17.78
N GLY A 318 16.31 12.34 -17.59
CA GLY A 318 15.88 13.33 -18.57
C GLY A 318 16.97 14.36 -18.87
N TRP A 319 17.57 14.94 -17.83
CA TRP A 319 18.66 15.90 -17.98
C TRP A 319 19.90 15.24 -18.61
N THR A 320 20.32 14.07 -18.14
CA THR A 320 21.46 13.34 -18.73
C THR A 320 21.18 12.87 -20.14
N ALA A 321 19.91 12.65 -20.53
CA ALA A 321 19.53 12.35 -21.91
C ALA A 321 19.75 13.55 -22.86
N ALA A 322 19.64 14.78 -22.34
CA ALA A 322 19.89 16.00 -23.11
C ALA A 322 21.37 16.41 -23.11
N THR A 323 22.06 16.34 -21.95
CA THR A 323 23.44 16.87 -21.80
C THR A 323 24.55 15.82 -21.86
N GLY A 324 24.22 14.53 -21.74
CA GLY A 324 25.18 13.46 -21.51
C GLY A 324 25.86 13.46 -20.13
N CYS A 325 25.61 14.47 -19.28
CA CYS A 325 26.38 14.76 -18.07
C CYS A 325 25.51 14.88 -16.81
N LEU A 326 26.06 14.49 -15.65
CA LEU A 326 25.39 14.60 -14.36
C LEU A 326 25.73 15.93 -13.68
N GLU A 327 24.92 16.96 -13.95
CA GLU A 327 25.14 18.33 -13.45
C GLU A 327 24.33 18.65 -12.19
N PRO A 328 24.66 19.71 -11.42
CA PRO A 328 23.88 20.15 -10.27
C PRO A 328 22.40 20.41 -10.58
N GLY A 329 22.08 20.89 -11.78
CA GLY A 329 20.69 21.09 -12.23
C GLY A 329 19.90 19.79 -12.37
N ALA A 330 20.53 18.70 -12.82
CA ALA A 330 19.91 17.38 -12.83
C ALA A 330 19.55 16.93 -11.40
N LEU A 331 20.50 17.08 -10.47
CA LEU A 331 20.33 16.71 -9.07
C LEU A 331 19.27 17.58 -8.36
N LEU A 332 19.13 18.85 -8.73
CA LEU A 332 18.06 19.74 -8.26
C LEU A 332 16.67 19.23 -8.67
N LEU A 333 16.48 18.84 -9.93
CA LEU A 333 15.19 18.34 -10.42
C LEU A 333 14.84 16.97 -9.82
N GLY A 334 15.83 16.10 -9.64
CA GLY A 334 15.68 14.91 -8.81
C GLY A 334 15.31 15.26 -7.37
N GLY A 335 15.92 16.31 -6.81
CA GLY A 335 15.63 16.86 -5.49
C GLY A 335 14.18 17.35 -5.33
N PHE A 336 13.60 18.01 -6.32
CA PHE A 336 12.19 18.41 -6.29
C PHE A 336 11.27 17.20 -6.15
N LEU A 337 11.47 16.14 -6.95
CA LEU A 337 10.68 14.92 -6.84
C LEU A 337 10.94 14.20 -5.51
N TYR A 338 12.21 14.06 -5.12
CA TYR A 338 12.61 13.44 -3.85
C TYR A 338 11.88 14.08 -2.66
N CYS A 339 11.90 15.41 -2.56
CA CYS A 339 11.20 16.13 -1.50
C CYS A 339 9.67 16.03 -1.65
N TRP A 340 9.12 16.24 -2.85
CA TRP A 340 7.67 16.18 -3.10
C TRP A 340 7.05 14.81 -2.78
N GLN A 341 7.78 13.71 -3.01
CA GLN A 341 7.29 12.36 -2.73
C GLN A 341 6.94 12.13 -1.25
N PHE A 342 7.57 12.84 -0.30
CA PHE A 342 7.29 12.65 1.12
C PHE A 342 5.90 13.16 1.54
N PRO A 343 5.48 14.43 1.35
CA PRO A 343 4.12 14.86 1.64
C PRO A 343 3.08 14.08 0.82
N HIS A 344 3.38 13.73 -0.44
CA HIS A 344 2.49 12.89 -1.26
C HIS A 344 2.28 11.48 -0.65
N PHE A 345 3.35 10.72 -0.46
CA PHE A 345 3.27 9.31 -0.03
C PHE A 345 2.94 9.16 1.46
N ASN A 346 3.41 10.04 2.33
CA ASN A 346 3.09 9.97 3.76
C ASN A 346 1.60 10.28 4.00
N ALA A 347 1.01 11.21 3.22
CA ALA A 347 -0.42 11.49 3.25
C ALA A 347 -1.26 10.30 2.71
N LEU A 348 -0.85 9.72 1.57
CA LEU A 348 -1.50 8.54 0.99
C LEU A 348 -1.45 7.33 1.93
N SER A 349 -0.27 7.05 2.48
CA SER A 349 -0.04 5.89 3.36
C SER A 349 -0.64 6.06 4.75
N TRP A 350 -0.98 7.29 5.18
CA TRP A 350 -1.80 7.54 6.37
C TRP A 350 -3.22 6.98 6.20
N ASN A 351 -3.88 7.33 5.09
CA ASN A 351 -5.24 6.88 4.79
C ASN A 351 -5.31 5.38 4.46
N LEU A 352 -4.22 4.79 3.94
CA LEU A 352 -4.11 3.36 3.63
C LEU A 352 -3.43 2.53 4.74
N ARG A 353 -3.19 3.09 5.94
CA ARG A 353 -2.44 2.42 7.03
C ARG A 353 -3.00 1.04 7.40
N GLU A 354 -4.32 0.90 7.42
CA GLU A 354 -5.02 -0.33 7.78
C GLU A 354 -4.94 -1.39 6.67
N ASP A 355 -4.81 -0.99 5.40
CA ASP A 355 -4.52 -1.91 4.30
C ASP A 355 -3.05 -2.33 4.33
N TYR A 356 -2.12 -1.40 4.58
CA TYR A 356 -0.70 -1.74 4.72
C TYR A 356 -0.42 -2.67 5.91
N SER A 357 -1.10 -2.50 7.05
CA SER A 357 -0.94 -3.41 8.20
C SER A 357 -1.49 -4.81 7.91
N ARG A 358 -2.67 -4.95 7.28
CA ARG A 358 -3.21 -6.26 6.85
C ARG A 358 -2.34 -6.94 5.78
N GLY A 359 -1.74 -6.15 4.88
CA GLY A 359 -0.72 -6.65 3.96
C GLY A 359 0.56 -7.13 4.69
N GLY A 360 0.87 -6.54 5.85
CA GLY A 360 2.07 -6.80 6.66
C GLY A 360 3.27 -5.91 6.31
N TYR A 361 3.03 -4.74 5.71
CA TYR A 361 4.06 -3.80 5.27
C TYR A 361 4.54 -2.88 6.41
N ARG A 362 5.86 -2.66 6.49
CA ARG A 362 6.49 -1.79 7.51
C ARG A 362 6.55 -0.33 7.05
N MET A 363 5.38 0.24 6.74
CA MET A 363 5.26 1.64 6.35
C MET A 363 5.46 2.58 7.54
N MET A 364 5.94 3.80 7.27
CA MET A 364 6.15 4.82 8.30
C MET A 364 4.84 5.24 8.97
N SER A 365 3.75 5.31 8.21
CA SER A 365 2.39 5.60 8.73
C SER A 365 1.83 4.54 9.69
N VAL A 366 2.31 3.30 9.59
CA VAL A 366 1.87 2.16 10.41
C VAL A 366 2.73 2.01 11.66
N THR A 367 4.05 2.16 11.52
CA THR A 367 5.02 1.83 12.59
C THR A 367 5.56 3.05 13.33
N HIS A 368 5.65 4.21 12.67
CA HIS A 368 6.26 5.43 13.20
C HIS A 368 5.41 6.66 12.82
N PRO A 369 4.13 6.73 13.20
CA PRO A 369 3.19 7.74 12.73
C PRO A 369 3.64 9.19 13.01
N THR A 370 4.30 9.44 14.14
CA THR A 370 4.89 10.76 14.47
C THR A 370 5.98 11.18 13.47
N MET A 371 6.83 10.24 13.04
CA MET A 371 7.82 10.50 11.99
C MET A 371 7.16 10.67 10.62
N CYS A 372 6.12 9.89 10.30
CA CYS A 372 5.35 10.04 9.06
C CYS A 372 4.83 11.48 8.89
N LYS A 373 4.27 12.04 9.97
CA LYS A 373 3.85 13.44 10.04
C LYS A 373 5.03 14.42 9.91
N ARG A 374 6.08 14.25 10.73
CA ARG A 374 7.24 15.16 10.78
C ARG A 374 8.03 15.22 9.46
N VAL A 375 8.22 14.08 8.80
CA VAL A 375 8.96 13.96 7.53
C VAL A 375 8.17 14.62 6.39
N ALA A 376 6.84 14.51 6.37
CA ALA A 376 6.00 15.21 5.38
C ALA A 376 6.20 16.73 5.47
N LEU A 377 6.05 17.32 6.66
CA LEU A 377 6.26 18.76 6.89
C LEU A 377 7.68 19.21 6.54
N ARG A 378 8.71 18.48 6.98
CA ARG A 378 10.11 18.84 6.70
C ARG A 378 10.39 18.93 5.20
N HIS A 379 9.86 18.01 4.40
CA HIS A 379 10.10 18.00 2.96
C HIS A 379 9.19 18.97 2.18
N SER A 380 7.98 19.29 2.65
CA SER A 380 7.22 20.43 2.11
C SER A 380 7.99 21.74 2.25
N LEU A 381 8.55 22.01 3.44
CA LEU A 381 9.42 23.17 3.66
C LEU A 381 10.71 23.09 2.83
N GLY A 382 11.26 21.90 2.65
CA GLY A 382 12.42 21.65 1.77
C GLY A 382 12.20 22.04 0.31
N LEU A 383 10.95 22.02 -0.20
CA LEU A 383 10.64 22.48 -1.56
C LEU A 383 10.83 24.00 -1.72
N ILE A 384 10.63 24.79 -0.66
CA ILE A 384 10.94 26.23 -0.66
C ILE A 384 12.46 26.42 -0.82
N GLY A 385 13.26 25.71 -0.01
CA GLY A 385 14.72 25.79 -0.07
C GLY A 385 15.34 25.27 -1.37
N LEU A 386 14.73 24.26 -2.01
CA LEU A 386 15.13 23.84 -3.36
C LEU A 386 14.71 24.88 -4.42
N SER A 387 13.58 25.56 -4.23
CA SER A 387 13.13 26.60 -5.17
C SER A 387 14.03 27.85 -5.13
N THR A 388 14.59 28.19 -3.96
CA THR A 388 15.61 29.25 -3.84
C THR A 388 17.02 28.80 -4.25
N LEU A 389 17.31 27.50 -4.24
CA LEU A 389 18.56 26.93 -4.77
C LEU A 389 18.60 26.92 -6.31
N ALA A 390 17.44 26.87 -6.98
CA ALA A 390 17.35 26.83 -8.44
C ALA A 390 18.07 27.98 -9.19
N PRO A 391 17.90 29.27 -8.81
CA PRO A 391 18.68 30.36 -9.40
C PRO A 391 20.14 30.41 -8.96
N LEU A 392 20.50 29.84 -7.80
CA LEU A 392 21.90 29.73 -7.35
C LEU A 392 22.69 28.66 -8.12
N LEU A 393 22.00 27.73 -8.78
CA LEU A 393 22.58 26.73 -9.68
C LEU A 393 22.39 27.09 -11.16
N ASP A 394 22.06 28.35 -11.46
CA ASP A 394 21.81 28.89 -12.81
C ASP A 394 20.71 28.19 -13.63
N VAL A 395 19.88 27.34 -13.01
CA VAL A 395 18.80 26.59 -13.69
C VAL A 395 17.62 27.50 -14.04
N THR A 396 17.31 28.46 -13.16
CA THR A 396 16.17 29.39 -13.31
C THR A 396 16.56 30.84 -13.04
N THR A 397 15.72 31.78 -13.46
CA THR A 397 15.77 33.17 -13.01
C THR A 397 15.33 33.32 -11.55
N TRP A 398 15.73 34.42 -10.89
CA TRP A 398 15.31 34.77 -9.53
C TRP A 398 13.81 35.01 -9.37
N THR A 399 13.05 35.15 -10.46
CA THR A 399 11.58 35.18 -10.43
C THR A 399 10.97 33.84 -10.01
N PHE A 400 11.64 32.71 -10.27
CA PHE A 400 11.12 31.38 -9.97
C PHE A 400 10.78 31.15 -8.48
N PRO A 401 11.70 31.37 -7.50
CA PRO A 401 11.36 31.22 -6.09
C PRO A 401 10.24 32.16 -5.65
N ILE A 402 10.10 33.34 -6.26
CA ILE A 402 9.04 34.31 -5.94
C ILE A 402 7.67 33.78 -6.40
N ILE A 403 7.54 33.39 -7.67
CA ILE A 403 6.24 32.93 -8.22
C ILE A 403 5.84 31.53 -7.76
N SER A 404 6.80 30.69 -7.35
CA SER A 404 6.53 29.38 -6.75
C SER A 404 6.27 29.42 -5.24
N LEU A 405 6.58 30.54 -4.56
CA LEU A 405 6.38 30.70 -3.12
C LEU A 405 4.93 30.43 -2.69
N PRO A 406 3.86 30.93 -3.35
CA PRO A 406 2.49 30.70 -2.91
C PRO A 406 2.10 29.22 -2.89
N ILE A 407 2.49 28.45 -3.91
CA ILE A 407 2.17 27.01 -3.99
C ILE A 407 3.01 26.19 -2.99
N ASN A 408 4.26 26.58 -2.76
CA ASN A 408 5.16 25.94 -1.80
C ASN A 408 4.75 26.25 -0.35
N LEU A 409 4.25 27.46 -0.06
CA LEU A 409 3.62 27.81 1.21
C LEU A 409 2.32 27.05 1.41
N TYR A 410 1.48 26.90 0.39
CA TYR A 410 0.19 26.21 0.51
C TYR A 410 0.35 24.71 0.83
N ILE A 411 1.26 23.99 0.15
CA ILE A 411 1.56 22.58 0.49
C ILE A 411 2.25 22.46 1.86
N SER A 412 3.02 23.46 2.29
CA SER A 412 3.63 23.52 3.62
C SER A 412 2.60 23.76 4.73
N TYR A 413 1.62 24.64 4.49
CA TYR A 413 0.49 24.89 5.40
C TYR A 413 -0.36 23.62 5.58
N LEU A 414 -0.70 22.92 4.49
CA LEU A 414 -1.42 21.65 4.57
C LEU A 414 -0.58 20.55 5.25
N ALA A 415 0.75 20.55 5.06
CA ALA A 415 1.63 19.63 5.77
C ALA A 415 1.78 19.96 7.26
N PHE A 416 1.69 21.24 7.65
CA PHE A 416 1.64 21.66 9.05
C PHE A 416 0.30 21.29 9.70
N HIS A 417 -0.81 21.50 9.00
CA HIS A 417 -2.15 21.08 9.45
C HIS A 417 -2.25 19.56 9.62
N PHE A 418 -1.69 18.79 8.68
CA PHE A 418 -1.52 17.33 8.83
C PHE A 418 -0.58 16.98 9.98
N TYR A 419 0.56 17.67 10.14
CA TYR A 419 1.51 17.45 11.23
C TYR A 419 0.86 17.64 12.61
N HIS A 420 0.05 18.67 12.77
CA HIS A 420 -0.69 18.92 14.00
C HIS A 420 -1.81 17.88 14.18
N LYS A 421 -2.85 17.89 13.32
CA LYS A 421 -4.07 17.07 13.53
C LYS A 421 -3.87 15.57 13.31
N GLY A 422 -3.19 15.15 12.24
CA GLY A 422 -2.98 13.73 11.93
C GLY A 422 -4.26 12.93 11.66
N ASP A 423 -5.34 13.57 11.20
CA ASP A 423 -6.60 12.90 10.90
C ASP A 423 -6.68 12.47 9.41
N ARG A 424 -7.72 11.71 9.03
CA ARG A 424 -7.91 11.29 7.63
C ARG A 424 -8.21 12.46 6.69
N SER A 425 -8.83 13.54 7.16
CA SER A 425 -9.18 14.72 6.35
C SER A 425 -7.95 15.56 6.02
N SER A 426 -7.10 15.90 7.00
CA SER A 426 -5.84 16.62 6.72
C SER A 426 -4.90 15.83 5.81
N ALA A 427 -4.76 14.52 6.03
CA ALA A 427 -4.04 13.63 5.12
C ALA A 427 -4.65 13.65 3.70
N ARG A 428 -5.98 13.57 3.56
CA ARG A 428 -6.63 13.62 2.23
C ARG A 428 -6.40 14.96 1.53
N LYS A 429 -6.46 16.09 2.24
CA LYS A 429 -6.19 17.43 1.69
C LYS A 429 -4.74 17.58 1.23
N LEU A 430 -3.76 17.16 2.03
CA LEU A 430 -2.34 17.19 1.66
C LEU A 430 -2.05 16.32 0.42
N PHE A 431 -2.63 15.11 0.36
CA PHE A 431 -2.51 14.24 -0.81
C PHE A 431 -3.05 14.91 -2.08
N PHE A 432 -4.27 15.44 -2.07
CA PHE A 432 -4.83 16.11 -3.25
C PHE A 432 -4.06 17.38 -3.66
N CYS A 433 -3.54 18.16 -2.71
CA CYS A 433 -2.66 19.28 -3.02
C CYS A 433 -1.38 18.83 -3.73
N SER A 434 -0.72 17.77 -3.24
CA SER A 434 0.50 17.28 -3.85
C SER A 434 0.33 16.89 -5.32
N LEU A 435 -0.84 16.36 -5.73
CA LEU A 435 -1.10 15.92 -7.12
C LEU A 435 -0.99 17.06 -8.15
N TRP A 436 -1.46 18.27 -7.83
CA TRP A 436 -1.34 19.43 -8.74
C TRP A 436 -0.09 20.27 -8.47
N HIS A 437 0.43 20.24 -7.24
CA HIS A 437 1.62 21.01 -6.85
C HIS A 437 2.86 20.67 -7.70
N LEU A 438 3.15 19.38 -7.93
CA LEU A 438 4.34 18.98 -8.72
C LEU A 438 4.30 19.46 -10.19
N PRO A 439 3.25 19.17 -10.99
CA PRO A 439 3.23 19.64 -12.38
C PRO A 439 3.21 21.18 -12.46
N MET A 440 2.58 21.86 -11.49
CA MET A 440 2.63 23.33 -11.43
C MET A 440 4.03 23.85 -11.09
N LEU A 441 4.74 23.26 -10.13
CA LEU A 441 6.11 23.64 -9.77
C LEU A 441 7.08 23.43 -10.95
N LEU A 442 6.98 22.30 -11.65
CA LEU A 442 7.79 22.01 -12.84
C LEU A 442 7.46 22.95 -14.01
N LEU A 443 6.19 23.31 -14.20
CA LEU A 443 5.79 24.29 -15.21
C LEU A 443 6.34 25.69 -14.90
N LEU A 444 6.28 26.13 -13.63
CA LEU A 444 6.87 27.41 -13.19
C LEU A 444 8.41 27.41 -13.31
N ALA A 445 9.08 26.26 -13.13
CA ALA A 445 10.51 26.12 -13.36
C ALA A 445 10.85 26.26 -14.86
N LEU A 446 10.04 25.65 -15.73
CA LEU A 446 10.17 25.76 -17.19
C LEU A 446 9.93 27.19 -17.70
N THR A 447 8.91 27.89 -17.21
CA THR A 447 8.64 29.28 -17.64
C THR A 447 9.66 30.29 -17.10
N CYS A 448 10.39 29.95 -16.05
CA CYS A 448 11.50 30.72 -15.51
C CYS A 448 12.88 30.10 -15.81
N LYS A 449 12.98 29.18 -16.78
CA LYS A 449 14.26 28.58 -17.18
C LYS A 449 15.24 29.66 -17.62
N LYS A 450 16.49 29.60 -17.15
CA LYS A 450 17.53 30.53 -17.59
C LYS A 450 17.97 30.14 -19.01
N ASN A 451 17.84 31.08 -19.95
CA ASN A 451 18.38 30.88 -21.30
C ASN A 451 19.90 30.90 -21.27
N SER A 452 20.54 29.85 -21.78
CA SER A 452 21.99 29.78 -21.99
C SER A 452 22.42 30.93 -22.91
N LYS A 453 23.26 31.85 -22.40
CA LYS A 453 23.81 32.93 -23.24
C LYS A 453 24.65 32.31 -24.36
N LYS A 454 24.49 32.84 -25.58
CA LYS A 454 25.53 32.70 -26.61
C LYS A 454 26.83 33.36 -26.13
N PRO A 455 28.01 32.81 -26.46
CA PRO A 455 29.31 33.42 -26.16
C PRO A 455 29.69 34.54 -27.15
N GLU A 456 28.79 35.51 -27.36
CA GLU A 456 29.01 36.67 -28.24
C GLU A 456 29.26 37.97 -27.43
N ASP A 457 28.81 38.05 -26.17
CA ASP A 457 28.95 39.23 -25.27
C ASP A 457 30.34 39.40 -24.62
N SER A 458 31.37 38.65 -25.05
CA SER A 458 32.68 38.64 -24.38
C SER A 458 33.88 38.79 -25.33
N MET A 459 33.76 39.66 -26.34
CA MET A 459 34.93 40.28 -26.95
C MET A 459 35.34 41.53 -26.13
N PRO A 460 36.54 41.57 -25.51
CA PRO A 460 37.08 42.84 -25.04
C PRO A 460 37.40 43.71 -26.26
N LEU A 461 37.12 45.02 -26.18
CA LEU A 461 37.44 45.94 -27.28
C LEU A 461 38.95 45.93 -27.54
N THR A 462 39.36 45.50 -28.72
CA THR A 462 40.72 45.74 -29.23
C THR A 462 40.91 47.23 -29.45
N PRO A 463 41.87 47.89 -28.80
CA PRO A 463 42.15 49.29 -29.06
C PRO A 463 42.73 49.42 -30.48
N SER A 464 42.11 50.27 -31.30
CA SER A 464 42.62 50.63 -32.63
C SER A 464 43.96 51.35 -32.50
N LEU A 465 45.03 50.78 -33.06
CA LEU A 465 46.29 51.48 -33.25
C LEU A 465 46.10 52.68 -34.20
N PRO A 466 46.71 53.85 -33.93
CA PRO A 466 46.71 54.96 -34.88
C PRO A 466 47.59 54.63 -36.08
N THR A 467 47.11 54.96 -37.27
CA THR A 467 47.91 54.94 -38.50
C THR A 467 48.80 56.18 -38.57
N ASN A 468 50.10 55.97 -38.81
CA ASN A 468 51.00 56.97 -39.39
C ASN A 468 50.92 56.92 -40.93
#